data_AF-A0A959UWU2-F1
#
_entry.id   AF-A0A959UWU2-F1
#
_cell.length_a   1.000
_cell.length_b   1.000
_cell.length_c   1.000
_cell.angle_alpha   90.00
_cell.angle_beta   90.00
_cell.angle_gamma   90.00
#
_symmetry.space_group_name_H-M   'P 1'
#
loop_
_entity.id
_entity.type
_entity.pdbx_description
1 polymer ?
#
loop_
_entity_poly.entity_id
_entity_poly.type
_entity_poly.pdbx_seq_one_letter_code
_entity_poly.pdbx_strand_id
1 'polypeptide(L)'
;MNRQLRSLLLTSTVLLGTLAFAQPLPPYNVTVMGTVAGCTPGSYVNILTVQNTQPGLDIDVPLDSNCTYTIDLSMDSPMGWF
;
A
#
# COMPACT_ATOMS: atom_id res chain seq x y z
N MET A 1 -45.00 5.12 10.73
CA MET A 1 -44.06 4.07 10.29
C MET A 1 -43.00 4.53 9.28
N ASN A 2 -43.20 5.60 8.49
CA ASN A 2 -42.25 5.99 7.41
C ASN A 2 -40.97 6.72 7.85
N ARG A 3 -40.93 7.31 9.06
CA ARG A 3 -39.73 8.05 9.53
C ARG A 3 -38.60 7.11 9.98
N GLN A 4 -38.93 6.03 10.68
CA GLN A 4 -37.92 5.09 11.16
C GLN A 4 -37.26 4.30 10.02
N LEU A 5 -38.03 3.94 8.99
CA LEU A 5 -37.49 3.29 7.80
C LEU A 5 -36.50 4.21 7.04
N ARG A 6 -36.81 5.51 6.94
CA ARG A 6 -35.90 6.49 6.32
C ARG A 6 -34.62 6.69 7.13
N SER A 7 -34.70 6.74 8.46
CA SER A 7 -33.53 6.86 9.32
C SER A 7 -32.61 5.63 9.26
N LEU A 8 -33.18 4.42 9.16
CA LEU A 8 -32.43 3.18 8.97
C LEU A 8 -31.70 3.13 7.61
N LEU A 9 -32.35 3.63 6.55
CA LEU A 9 -31.74 3.68 5.22
C LEU A 9 -30.58 4.69 5.14
N LEU A 10 -30.73 5.87 5.76
CA LEU A 10 -29.64 6.86 5.79
C LEU A 10 -28.44 6.38 6.60
N THR A 11 -28.66 5.77 7.76
CA THR A 11 -27.55 5.25 8.59
C THR A 11 -26.80 4.12 7.87
N SER A 12 -27.52 3.20 7.23
CA SER A 12 -26.93 2.10 6.46
C SER A 12 -26.09 2.59 5.27
N THR A 13 -26.57 3.61 4.54
CA THR A 13 -25.83 4.17 3.41
C THR A 13 -24.58 4.95 3.83
N VAL A 14 -24.62 5.64 4.96
CA VAL A 14 -23.44 6.32 5.52
C VAL A 14 -22.37 5.31 5.96
N LEU A 15 -22.74 4.24 6.66
CA LEU A 15 -21.82 3.18 7.10
C LEU A 15 -21.18 2.43 5.93
N LEU A 16 -21.93 2.16 4.86
CA LEU A 16 -21.38 1.52 3.66
C LEU A 16 -20.49 2.46 2.84
N GLY A 17 -20.79 3.76 2.83
CA GLY A 17 -20.02 4.78 2.11
C GLY A 17 -18.63 5.02 2.70
N THR A 18 -18.45 4.90 4.02
CA THR A 18 -17.14 5.10 4.66
C THR A 18 -16.18 3.92 4.46
N LEU A 19 -16.69 2.71 4.21
CA LEU A 19 -15.86 1.52 3.98
C LEU A 19 -15.19 1.52 2.61
N ALA A 20 -15.82 2.13 1.60
CA ALA A 20 -15.29 2.16 0.23
C ALA A 20 -14.01 3.02 0.07
N PHE A 21 -13.72 3.90 1.03
CA PHE A 21 -12.57 4.81 1.01
C PHE A 21 -11.65 4.64 2.24
N ALA A 22 -11.87 3.61 3.06
CA ALA A 22 -10.98 3.33 4.18
C ALA A 22 -9.67 2.74 3.64
N GLN A 23 -8.56 3.46 3.83
CA GLN A 23 -7.23 2.88 3.67
C GLN A 23 -7.11 1.67 4.63
N PRO A 24 -6.39 0.61 4.25
CA PRO A 24 -6.15 -0.52 5.15
C PRO A 24 -5.62 -0.01 6.49
N LEU A 25 -6.16 -0.56 7.59
CA LEU A 25 -5.61 -0.26 8.91
C LEU A 25 -4.23 -0.91 9.01
N PRO A 26 -3.20 -0.19 9.50
CA PRO A 26 -1.90 -0.80 9.75
C PRO A 26 -1.99 -1.92 10.80
N PRO A 27 -1.19 -2.99 10.66
CA PRO A 27 -0.25 -3.25 9.58
C PRO A 27 -0.95 -3.73 8.28
N TYR A 28 -0.45 -3.30 7.13
CA TYR A 28 -0.91 -3.79 5.81
C TYR A 28 0.27 -4.07 4.87
N ASN A 29 0.07 -4.99 3.93
CA ASN A 29 1.10 -5.34 2.96
C ASN A 29 1.03 -4.44 1.73
N VAL A 30 2.21 -4.06 1.22
CA VAL A 30 2.38 -3.29 -0.01
C VAL A 30 3.35 -4.03 -0.92
N THR A 31 2.95 -4.22 -2.17
CA THR A 31 3.83 -4.77 -3.21
C THR A 31 4.51 -3.63 -3.95
N VAL A 32 5.83 -3.57 -3.87
CA VAL A 32 6.65 -2.62 -4.63
C VAL A 32 7.24 -3.37 -5.82
N MET A 33 6.94 -2.90 -7.03
CA MET A 33 7.42 -3.51 -8.26
C MET A 33 7.84 -2.45 -9.28
N GLY A 34 8.80 -2.81 -10.13
CA GLY A 34 9.28 -1.91 -11.17
C GLY A 34 10.24 -2.58 -12.15
N THR A 35 10.70 -1.79 -13.11
CA THR A 35 11.69 -2.18 -14.12
C THR A 35 12.78 -1.14 -14.18
N VAL A 36 14.04 -1.57 -14.17
CA VAL A 36 15.21 -0.70 -14.28
C VAL A 36 15.74 -0.71 -15.70
N ALA A 37 15.63 0.42 -16.40
CA ALA A 37 16.14 0.56 -17.76
C ALA A 37 17.68 0.52 -17.78
N GLY A 38 18.26 -0.29 -18.68
CA GLY A 38 19.70 -0.42 -18.81
C GLY A 38 20.39 -1.14 -17.64
N CYS A 39 19.65 -1.97 -16.90
CA CYS A 39 20.25 -2.71 -15.78
C CYS A 39 21.25 -3.77 -16.25
N THR A 40 22.14 -4.16 -15.35
CA THR A 40 22.90 -5.40 -15.48
C THR A 40 22.14 -6.53 -14.79
N PRO A 41 21.85 -7.68 -15.43
CA PRO A 41 21.17 -8.80 -14.77
C PRO A 41 21.88 -9.23 -13.48
N GLY A 42 21.13 -9.43 -12.40
CA GLY A 42 21.67 -9.76 -11.09
C GLY A 42 22.28 -8.59 -10.31
N SER A 43 22.11 -7.35 -10.81
CA SER A 43 22.34 -6.15 -9.99
C SER A 43 21.20 -5.93 -8.99
N TYR A 44 21.36 -4.95 -8.11
CA TYR A 44 20.41 -4.63 -7.04
C TYR A 44 19.83 -3.23 -7.24
N VAL A 45 18.58 -3.05 -6.83
CA VAL A 45 17.95 -1.73 -6.65
C VAL A 45 17.79 -1.47 -5.16
N ASN A 46 18.12 -0.26 -4.71
CA ASN A 46 17.86 0.13 -3.34
C ASN A 46 16.43 0.71 -3.23
N ILE A 47 15.66 0.21 -2.26
CA ILE A 47 14.33 0.71 -1.91
C ILE A 47 14.42 1.35 -0.53
N LEU A 48 14.01 2.62 -0.47
CA LEU A 48 14.10 3.46 0.72
C LEU A 48 12.72 4.01 1.05
N THR A 49 12.27 3.89 2.31
CA THR A 49 11.04 4.55 2.71
C THR A 49 11.24 6.05 2.94
N VAL A 50 10.26 6.86 2.57
CA VAL A 50 10.26 8.32 2.84
C VAL A 50 9.95 8.60 4.32
N GLN A 51 10.34 9.79 4.81
CA GLN A 51 10.07 10.27 6.16
C GLN A 51 8.60 10.06 6.58
N ASN A 52 8.41 9.68 7.85
CA ASN A 52 7.10 9.35 8.48
C ASN A 52 6.45 8.06 7.99
N THR A 53 7.17 7.20 7.27
CA THR A 53 6.77 5.81 6.99
C THR A 53 7.33 4.88 8.06
N GLN A 54 6.53 3.91 8.52
CA GLN A 54 6.96 2.90 9.49
C GLN A 54 6.74 1.49 8.93
N PRO A 55 7.72 0.57 9.05
CA PRO A 55 9.09 0.82 9.50
C PRO A 55 9.88 1.69 8.51
N GLY A 56 10.92 2.37 9.01
CA GLY A 56 11.92 2.98 8.14
C GLY A 56 12.78 1.90 7.50
N LEU A 57 12.72 1.75 6.18
CA LEU A 57 13.44 0.74 5.41
C LEU A 57 14.50 1.38 4.51
N ASP A 58 15.62 0.66 4.37
CA ASP A 58 16.72 0.87 3.43
C ASP A 58 17.21 -0.54 3.07
N ILE A 59 16.79 -1.05 1.90
CA ILE A 59 16.98 -2.46 1.51
C ILE A 59 17.40 -2.60 0.05
N ASP A 60 18.32 -3.52 -0.20
CA ASP A 60 18.72 -3.91 -1.55
C ASP A 60 17.89 -5.09 -2.05
N VAL A 61 17.22 -4.91 -3.19
CA VAL A 61 16.40 -5.94 -3.84
C VAL A 61 17.07 -6.39 -5.14
N PRO A 62 17.31 -7.70 -5.32
CA PRO A 62 17.93 -8.20 -6.56
C PRO A 62 16.98 -8.04 -7.74
N LEU A 63 17.53 -7.64 -8.89
CA LEU A 63 16.84 -7.62 -10.16
C LEU A 63 16.86 -9.02 -10.82
N ASP A 64 15.74 -9.39 -11.43
CA ASP A 64 15.66 -10.61 -12.24
C ASP A 64 16.41 -10.47 -13.58
N SER A 65 16.38 -11.52 -14.40
CA SER A 65 17.00 -11.51 -15.73
C SER A 65 16.39 -10.49 -16.70
N ASN A 66 15.18 -10.00 -16.40
CA ASN A 66 14.46 -9.01 -17.19
C ASN A 66 14.57 -7.60 -16.63
N CYS A 67 15.49 -7.36 -15.67
CA CYS A 67 15.65 -6.08 -14.98
C CYS A 67 14.41 -5.63 -14.20
N THR A 68 13.61 -6.58 -13.74
CA THR A 68 12.42 -6.33 -12.93
C THR A 68 12.67 -6.72 -11.47
N TYR A 69 11.93 -6.07 -10.58
CA TYR A 69 11.87 -6.43 -9.16
C TYR A 69 10.43 -6.43 -8.69
N THR A 70 10.14 -7.26 -7.69
CA THR A 70 8.87 -7.30 -6.98
C THR A 70 9.16 -7.75 -5.56
N ILE A 71 8.72 -6.97 -4.58
CA ILE A 71 8.86 -7.29 -3.15
C ILE A 71 7.60 -6.90 -2.40
N ASP A 72 7.20 -7.75 -1.45
CA ASP A 72 6.12 -7.47 -0.52
C ASP A 72 6.70 -6.95 0.79
N LEU A 73 6.27 -5.76 1.19
CA LEU A 73 6.70 -5.08 2.42
C LEU A 73 5.49 -4.87 3.33
N SER A 74 5.68 -4.98 4.64
CA SER A 74 4.65 -4.65 5.62
C SER A 74 4.81 -3.19 6.06
N MET A 75 3.70 -2.45 6.04
CA MET A 75 3.64 -1.04 6.41
C MET A 75 2.78 -0.88 7.66
N ASP A 76 3.39 -0.32 8.71
CA ASP A 76 2.79 -0.07 10.02
C ASP A 76 2.29 1.38 10.17
N SER A 77 2.66 2.27 9.25
CA SER A 77 2.15 3.65 9.23
C SER A 77 0.83 3.76 8.46
N PRO A 78 -0.10 4.66 8.84
CA PRO A 78 -1.35 4.90 8.09
C PRO A 78 -1.15 5.45 6.67
N MET A 79 0.05 5.98 6.41
CA MET A 79 0.49 6.52 5.13
C MET A 79 2.00 6.28 4.97
N GLY A 80 2.48 6.14 3.75
CA GLY A 80 3.89 5.89 3.47
C GLY A 80 4.21 5.85 1.98
N TRP A 81 5.50 6.00 1.66
CA TRP A 81 6.02 6.12 0.29
C TRP A 81 7.40 5.46 0.21
N PHE A 82 7.77 4.98 -0.98
CA PHE A 82 9.04 4.31 -1.30
C PHE A 82 9.76 5.01 -2.46
#